data_AF-A0A3D6B3K9-F1
#
_entry.id   AF-A0A3D6B3K9-F1
#
_cell.length_a   1.000
_cell.length_b   1.000
_cell.length_c   1.000
_cell.angle_alpha   90.00
_cell.angle_beta   90.00
_cell.angle_gamma   90.00
#
_symmetry.space_group_name_H-M   'P 1'
#
loop_
_entity.id
_entity.type
_entity.pdbx_description
1 polymer ?
#
loop_
_entity_poly.entity_id
_entity_poly.type
_entity_poly.pdbx_seq_one_letter_code
_entity_poly.pdbx_strand_id
1 'polypeptide(L)' 'KLDIYADIATSFLFENSKICGICTNTGAIFKSQAVILTAGTFLSGKLFIGRTSMEGGRIGEKSSYGLTEQLMEMGVRSDS' A
#
# COMPACT_ATOMS: atom_id res chain seq x y z
N LYS A 1 1.70 3.11 -25.15
CA LYS A 1 0.86 4.23 -24.67
C LYS A 1 0.96 4.23 -23.15
N LEU A 2 1.10 5.39 -22.52
CA LEU A 2 1.16 5.54 -21.06
C LEU A 2 -0.11 6.25 -20.61
N ASP A 3 -0.78 5.69 -19.61
CA ASP A 3 -1.94 6.29 -18.98
C ASP A 3 -1.57 6.66 -17.54
N ILE A 4 -2.03 7.82 -17.08
CA ILE A 4 -1.77 8.33 -15.73
C ILE A 4 -3.11 8.44 -15.02
N TYR A 5 -3.19 7.89 -13.81
CA TYR A 5 -4.39 7.90 -12.98
C TYR A 5 -4.02 8.38 -11.58
N ALA A 6 -4.66 9.46 -11.12
CA ALA A 6 -4.38 10.07 -9.83
C ALA A 6 -5.35 9.56 -8.76
N ASP A 7 -4.89 8.61 -7.95
CA ASP A 7 -5.59 8.08 -6.78
C ASP A 7 -4.59 7.35 -5.85
N ILE A 8 -5.04 6.95 -4.67
CA ILE A 8 -4.27 6.19 -3.69
C ILE A 8 -4.48 4.70 -3.93
N ALA A 9 -3.42 3.94 -4.18
CA ALA A 9 -3.47 2.49 -4.16
C ALA A 9 -3.63 1.98 -2.72
N THR A 10 -4.61 1.12 -2.47
CA THR A 10 -4.98 0.69 -1.12
C THR A 10 -4.79 -0.81 -0.89
N SER A 11 -4.91 -1.64 -1.93
CA SER A 11 -4.67 -3.08 -1.81
C SER A 11 -4.17 -3.72 -3.10
N PHE A 12 -3.46 -4.83 -2.98
CA PHE A 12 -3.15 -5.74 -4.08
C PHE A 12 -4.34 -6.66 -4.35
N LEU A 13 -4.49 -7.03 -5.62
CA LEU A 13 -5.36 -8.10 -6.08
C LEU A 13 -4.53 -9.38 -6.19
N PHE A 14 -5.10 -10.50 -5.75
CA PHE A 14 -4.43 -11.79 -5.75
C PHE A 14 -5.19 -12.82 -6.58
N GLU A 15 -4.44 -13.61 -7.34
CA GLU A 15 -4.88 -14.89 -7.89
C GLU A 15 -3.94 -15.97 -7.33
N ASN A 16 -4.45 -16.79 -6.42
CA ASN A 16 -3.66 -17.69 -5.60
C ASN A 16 -2.57 -16.92 -4.82
N SER A 17 -1.30 -17.27 -4.99
CA SER A 17 -0.15 -16.61 -4.34
C SER A 17 0.53 -15.55 -5.23
N LYS A 18 -0.14 -15.07 -6.30
CA LYS A 18 0.43 -14.11 -7.24
C LYS A 18 -0.38 -12.81 -7.25
N ILE A 19 0.33 -11.67 -7.20
CA ILE A 19 -0.27 -10.35 -7.42
C ILE A 19 -0.69 -10.22 -8.89
N CYS A 20 -1.94 -9.87 -9.12
CA CYS A 20 -2.53 -9.70 -10.46
C CYS A 20 -3.10 -8.29 -10.70
N GLY A 21 -2.86 -7.34 -9.79
CA GLY A 21 -3.34 -5.97 -9.92
C GLY A 21 -3.40 -5.21 -8.60
N ILE A 22 -4.06 -4.06 -8.61
CA ILE A 22 -4.31 -3.21 -7.44
C ILE A 22 -5.75 -2.69 -7.42
N CYS A 23 -6.23 -2.38 -6.22
CA CYS A 23 -7.42 -1.58 -5.97
C CYS A 23 -6.99 -0.21 -5.42
N THR A 24 -7.78 0.81 -5.74
CA THR A 24 -7.58 2.19 -5.27
C THR A 24 -8.58 2.57 -4.19
N ASN A 25 -8.37 3.71 -3.53
CA ASN A 25 -9.25 4.21 -2.48
C ASN A 25 -10.66 4.53 -2.99
N THR A 26 -10.82 4.91 -4.26
CA THR A 26 -12.15 5.08 -4.87
C THR A 26 -12.81 3.78 -5.31
N GLY A 27 -12.13 2.63 -5.17
CA GLY A 27 -12.62 1.32 -5.58
C GLY A 27 -12.31 0.96 -7.04
N ALA A 28 -11.57 1.79 -7.78
CA ALA A 28 -11.12 1.43 -9.13
C ALA A 28 -10.12 0.26 -9.08
N ILE A 29 -10.30 -0.70 -10.00
CA ILE A 29 -9.51 -1.92 -10.10
C ILE A 29 -8.64 -1.87 -11.36
N PHE A 30 -7.34 -2.07 -11.17
CA PHE A 30 -6.37 -2.15 -12.26
C PHE A 30 -5.70 -3.53 -12.26
N LYS A 31 -6.04 -4.37 -13.25
CA LYS A 31 -5.37 -5.66 -13.46
C LYS A 31 -4.03 -5.46 -14.17
N SER A 32 -3.02 -6.21 -13.75
CA SER A 32 -1.67 -6.16 -14.34
C SER A 32 -0.94 -7.48 -14.18
N GLN A 33 0.04 -7.73 -15.05
CA GLN A 33 0.92 -8.90 -14.94
C GLN A 33 2.03 -8.71 -13.90
N ALA A 34 2.37 -7.45 -13.60
CA ALA A 34 3.36 -7.04 -12.63
C ALA A 34 3.00 -5.67 -12.06
N VAL A 35 3.27 -5.48 -10.77
CA VAL A 35 3.10 -4.21 -10.04
C VAL A 35 4.47 -3.76 -9.56
N ILE A 36 4.84 -2.51 -9.87
CA ILE A 36 6.08 -1.88 -9.38
C ILE A 36 5.68 -0.87 -8.31
N LEU A 37 6.20 -1.06 -7.10
CA LEU A 37 5.87 -0.24 -5.95
C LEU A 37 7.02 0.72 -5.62
N THR A 38 6.76 2.02 -5.70
CA THR A 38 7.75 3.07 -5.44
C THR A 38 7.25 4.05 -4.37
N ALA A 39 6.62 3.54 -3.30
CA ALA A 39 5.92 4.38 -2.32
C ALA A 39 6.84 5.08 -1.29
N GLY A 40 8.17 4.98 -1.42
CA GLY A 40 9.11 5.59 -0.48
C GLY A 40 8.88 5.12 0.97
N THR A 41 8.97 6.02 1.95
CA THR A 41 8.74 5.73 3.37
C THR A 41 7.27 5.58 3.75
N PHE A 42 6.35 5.68 2.79
CA PHE A 42 4.91 5.63 3.06
C PHE A 42 4.43 4.24 3.51
N LEU A 43 5.08 3.17 3.05
CA LEU A 43 4.72 1.77 3.33
C LEU A 43 5.10 1.27 4.74
N SER A 44 5.63 2.10 5.62
CA SER A 44 5.91 1.72 7.01
C SER A 44 5.93 2.96 7.90
N GLY A 45 5.03 3.91 7.64
CA GLY A 45 4.88 5.14 8.42
C GLY A 45 4.33 4.85 9.82
N LYS A 46 5.16 4.28 10.71
CA LYS A 46 4.94 4.35 12.16
C LYS A 46 5.05 5.80 12.58
N LEU A 47 3.91 6.46 12.80
CA LEU A 47 3.81 7.77 13.44
C LEU A 47 3.94 7.54 14.97
N PHE A 48 5.01 8.04 15.58
CA PHE A 48 5.12 8.09 17.04
C PHE A 48 4.46 9.38 17.55
N ILE A 49 3.36 9.28 18.33
CA ILE A 49 2.73 10.41 19.04
C ILE A 49 2.82 10.19 20.56
N GLY A 50 3.90 10.65 21.18
CA GLY A 50 4.05 10.59 22.64
C GLY A 50 3.94 9.16 23.20
N ARG A 51 2.99 8.89 24.12
CA ARG A 51 2.74 7.56 24.72
C ARG A 51 1.69 6.71 23.97
N THR A 52 1.20 7.16 22.82
CA THR A 52 0.17 6.46 22.05
C THR A 52 0.53 6.46 20.57
N SER A 53 0.75 5.28 19.98
CA SER A 53 0.99 5.15 18.54
C SER A 53 -0.32 5.29 17.77
N MET A 54 -0.40 6.24 16.83
CA MET A 54 -1.40 6.27 15.77
C MET A 54 -0.66 6.19 14.45
N GLU A 55 -0.97 5.24 13.59
CA GLU A 55 -0.27 5.03 12.33
C GLU A 55 -0.63 6.13 11.30
N GLY A 56 0.37 6.65 10.58
CA GLY A 56 0.18 7.78 9.68
C GLY A 56 1.49 8.18 8.99
N GLY A 57 1.46 8.38 7.67
CA GLY A 57 2.57 8.98 6.92
C GLY A 57 2.65 10.51 7.08
N ARG A 58 1.50 11.17 7.28
CA ARG A 58 1.31 12.61 7.58
C ARG A 58 0.05 12.81 8.43
N ILE A 59 0.00 13.86 9.25
CA ILE A 59 -1.19 14.21 10.07
C ILE A 59 -2.36 14.51 9.11
N GLY A 60 -3.39 13.64 9.13
CA GLY A 60 -4.62 13.80 8.34
C GLY A 60 -4.74 12.88 7.12
N GLU A 61 -3.71 12.12 6.76
CA GLU A 61 -3.76 11.14 5.67
C GLU A 61 -3.87 9.71 6.25
N LYS A 62 -4.90 8.96 5.82
CA LYS A 62 -5.00 7.53 6.17
C LYS A 62 -3.77 6.83 5.56
N SER A 63 -2.91 6.25 6.39
CA SER A 63 -1.85 5.37 5.92
C SER A 63 -2.43 4.26 5.03
N SER A 64 -1.65 3.73 4.08
CA SER A 64 -2.04 2.55 3.30
C SER A 64 -1.95 1.28 4.15
N TYR A 65 -2.82 1.18 5.17
CA TYR A 65 -3.05 0.02 6.06
C TYR A 65 -3.54 -1.26 5.35
N GLY A 66 -3.36 -1.35 4.04
CA GLY A 66 -3.71 -2.54 3.25
C GLY A 66 -2.52 -3.12 2.53
N LEU A 67 -1.72 -2.27 1.88
CA LEU A 67 -0.56 -2.72 1.09
C LEU A 67 0.54 -3.31 1.98
N THR A 68 0.83 -2.69 3.12
CA THR A 68 1.90 -3.13 4.01
C THR A 68 1.58 -4.48 4.65
N GLU A 69 0.35 -4.64 5.12
CA GLU A 69 -0.19 -5.86 5.72
C GLU A 69 -0.16 -7.00 4.71
N GLN A 70 -0.62 -6.76 3.48
CA GLN A 70 -0.55 -7.76 2.40
C GLN A 70 0.89 -8.15 2.05
N LEU A 71 1.84 -7.21 2.09
CA LEU A 71 3.27 -7.51 1.90
C LEU A 71 3.83 -8.36 3.05
N MET A 72 3.49 -8.03 4.30
CA MET A 72 3.89 -8.81 5.47
C MET A 72 3.33 -10.23 5.46
N GLU A 73 2.06 -10.41 5.05
CA GLU A 73 1.44 -11.72 4.86
C GLU A 73 2.14 -12.55 3.77
N MET A 74 2.69 -11.89 2.74
CA MET A 74 3.55 -12.52 1.73
C MET A 74 4.97 -12.83 2.22
N GLY A 75 5.31 -12.47 3.47
CA GLY A 75 6.63 -12.68 4.06
C GLY A 75 7.64 -11.56 3.77
N VAL A 76 7.22 -10.46 3.15
CA VAL A 76 8.07 -9.27 2.98
C VAL A 76 8.17 -8.55 4.32
N ARG A 77 9.39 -8.38 4.81
CA ARG A 77 9.67 -7.66 6.07
C ARG A 77 10.27 -6.31 5.74
N SER A 78 9.87 -5.28 6.48
CA SER A 78 10.64 -4.06 6.55
C SER A 78 11.80 -4.27 7.53
N ASP A 79 13.02 -3.98 7.08
CA ASP A 79 14.17 -3.86 7.97
C ASP A 79 13.98 -2.58 8.80
N SER A 80 13.38 -2.72 9.98
CA SER A 80 13.23 -1.64 10.97
C SER A 80 13.75 -2.10 12.33
#